data_AF-A0A5R9PFK3-F1
#
_entry.id   AF-A0A5R9PFK3-F1
#
_cell.length_a   1.000
_cell.length_b   1.000
_cell.length_c   1.000
_cell.angle_alpha   90.00
_cell.angle_beta   90.00
_cell.angle_gamma   90.00
#
_symmetry.space_group_name_H-M   'P 1'
#
loop_
_entity.id
_entity.type
_entity.pdbx_description
1 polymer ?
#
loop_
_entity_poly.entity_id
_entity_poly.type
_entity_poly.pdbx_seq_one_letter_code
_entity_poly.pdbx_strand_id
1 'polypeptide(L)'
;MSLPLRPPSVPAGDAQVIERLHGAMAALEQGDAAAWKHHLDSLLEWRRQPVVESLVKLARELDDLERAIDVRIPAAAKASAGGLPDACSRLEHVVKMTEEASMRTLDLADECRTLLGTIGAEHEATVDAIRSRLSSMVEAQSFQDLTGQIIQRVIQLIRSLQSGLGDIQALHGEDSRGNGPAVSGVDAPAATQDEANDLLADLGI
;
A
#
# COMPACT_ATOMS: atom_id res chain seq x y z
N MET A 1 -7.38 -68.43 32.17
CA MET A 1 -6.34 -67.54 31.61
C MET A 1 -7.01 -66.24 31.21
N SER A 2 -6.95 -65.23 32.07
CA SER A 2 -7.54 -63.91 31.80
C SER A 2 -6.43 -62.89 31.84
N LEU A 3 -6.05 -62.37 30.67
CA LEU A 3 -5.07 -61.29 30.52
C LEU A 3 -5.61 -60.00 31.17
N PRO A 4 -4.82 -59.25 31.94
CA PRO A 4 -5.24 -57.94 32.42
C PRO A 4 -5.32 -56.96 31.24
N LEU A 5 -6.46 -56.28 31.11
CA LEU A 5 -6.69 -55.22 30.14
C LEU A 5 -5.65 -54.10 30.34
N ARG A 6 -4.86 -53.82 29.29
CA ARG A 6 -3.98 -52.67 29.24
C ARG A 6 -4.85 -51.40 29.24
N PRO A 7 -4.69 -50.47 30.20
CA PRO A 7 -5.50 -49.25 30.22
C PRO A 7 -5.22 -48.40 28.97
N PRO A 8 -6.22 -47.62 28.50
CA PRO A 8 -6.08 -46.78 27.31
C PRO A 8 -4.94 -45.79 27.48
N SER A 9 -4.07 -45.71 26.46
CA SER A 9 -2.91 -44.82 26.43
C SER A 9 -3.36 -43.36 26.36
N VAL A 10 -3.25 -42.68 27.49
CA VAL A 10 -3.43 -41.24 27.64
C VAL A 10 -2.36 -40.52 26.79
N PRO A 11 -2.70 -39.47 26.01
CA PRO A 11 -1.73 -38.64 25.29
C PRO A 11 -0.61 -38.18 26.22
N ALA A 12 0.63 -38.09 25.74
CA ALA A 12 1.80 -37.81 26.61
C ALA A 12 1.67 -36.51 27.44
N GLY A 13 0.92 -35.51 26.93
CA GLY A 13 0.61 -34.28 27.68
C GLY A 13 -0.37 -34.51 28.84
N ASP A 14 -1.39 -35.35 28.64
CA ASP A 14 -2.41 -35.66 29.64
C ASP A 14 -1.83 -36.49 30.79
N ALA A 15 -0.84 -37.36 30.51
CA ALA A 15 -0.14 -38.13 31.54
C ALA A 15 0.70 -37.23 32.48
N GLN A 16 1.38 -36.22 31.92
CA GLN A 16 2.12 -35.23 32.72
C GLN A 16 1.19 -34.30 33.52
N VAL A 17 0.02 -33.96 32.96
CA VAL A 17 -0.99 -33.18 33.69
C VAL A 17 -1.52 -33.98 34.89
N ILE A 18 -1.81 -35.27 34.70
CA ILE A 18 -2.26 -36.16 35.77
C ILE A 18 -1.17 -36.29 36.86
N GLU A 19 0.09 -36.49 36.47
CA GLU A 19 1.21 -36.56 37.40
C GLU A 19 1.37 -35.27 38.22
N ARG A 20 1.28 -34.10 37.56
CA ARG A 20 1.37 -32.78 38.21
C ARG A 20 0.19 -32.51 39.14
N LEU A 21 -1.03 -32.91 38.77
CA LEU A 21 -2.21 -32.80 39.63
C LEU A 21 -2.09 -33.69 40.87
N HIS A 22 -1.63 -34.93 40.71
CA HIS A 22 -1.35 -35.81 41.85
C HIS A 22 -0.26 -35.26 42.76
N GLY A 23 0.82 -34.68 42.20
CA GLY A 23 1.86 -34.00 42.97
C GLY A 23 1.33 -32.78 43.75
N ALA A 24 0.46 -31.97 43.11
CA ALA A 24 -0.19 -30.84 43.77
C ALA A 24 -1.10 -31.28 44.92
N MET A 25 -1.86 -32.37 44.74
CA MET A 25 -2.72 -32.93 45.79
C MET A 25 -1.88 -33.45 46.97
N ALA A 26 -0.80 -34.19 46.71
CA ALA A 26 0.09 -34.69 47.74
C ALA A 26 0.79 -33.57 48.53
N ALA A 27 1.19 -32.49 47.86
CA ALA A 27 1.75 -31.30 48.51
C ALA A 27 0.73 -30.60 49.43
N LEU A 28 -0.55 -30.55 49.00
CA LEU A 28 -1.64 -29.97 49.78
C LEU A 28 -1.96 -30.82 51.03
N GLU A 29 -1.91 -32.15 50.93
CA GLU A 29 -2.06 -33.08 52.06
C GLU A 29 -0.93 -32.95 53.09
N GLN A 30 0.28 -32.60 52.65
CA GLN A 30 1.45 -32.39 53.51
C GLN A 30 1.56 -30.97 54.07
N GLY A 31 0.67 -30.05 53.66
CA GLY A 31 0.72 -28.64 54.05
C GLY A 31 1.85 -27.85 53.39
N ASP A 32 2.49 -28.38 52.34
CA ASP A 32 3.57 -27.72 51.61
C ASP A 32 3.01 -26.79 50.52
N ALA A 33 2.81 -25.53 50.91
CA ALA A 33 2.32 -24.49 50.01
C ALA A 33 3.29 -24.14 48.87
N ALA A 34 4.60 -24.38 49.02
CA ALA A 34 5.59 -24.05 48.00
C ALA A 34 5.56 -25.08 46.88
N ALA A 35 5.54 -26.38 47.23
CA ALA A 35 5.39 -27.46 46.26
C ALA A 35 4.05 -27.40 45.53
N TRP A 36 2.95 -27.06 46.22
CA TRP A 36 1.65 -26.88 45.58
C TRP A 36 1.65 -25.78 44.52
N LYS A 37 2.21 -24.60 44.84
CA LYS A 37 2.33 -23.49 43.87
C LYS A 37 3.18 -23.88 42.67
N HIS A 38 4.30 -24.57 42.89
CA HIS A 38 5.17 -25.03 41.81
C HIS A 38 4.46 -25.96 40.82
N HIS A 39 3.67 -26.92 41.33
CA HIS A 39 2.87 -27.80 40.48
C HIS A 39 1.77 -27.05 39.72
N LEU A 40 1.14 -26.05 40.35
CA LEU A 40 0.11 -25.21 39.71
C LEU A 40 0.70 -24.31 38.60
N ASP A 41 1.83 -23.65 38.87
CA ASP A 41 2.53 -22.80 37.88
C ASP A 41 2.97 -23.64 36.68
N SER A 42 3.44 -24.86 36.94
CA SER A 42 3.79 -25.83 35.91
C SER A 42 2.60 -26.23 35.02
N LEU A 43 1.38 -26.30 35.59
CA LEU A 43 0.15 -26.57 34.82
C LEU A 43 -0.31 -25.34 34.01
N LEU A 44 -0.17 -24.15 34.58
CA LEU A 44 -0.49 -22.88 33.90
C LEU A 44 0.44 -22.65 32.71
N GLU A 45 1.74 -22.95 32.86
CA GLU A 45 2.73 -22.80 31.80
C GLU A 45 2.49 -23.78 30.65
N TRP A 46 2.18 -25.05 30.96
CA TRP A 46 1.82 -26.04 29.94
C TRP A 46 0.61 -25.61 29.11
N ARG A 47 -0.41 -25.03 29.75
CA ARG A 47 -1.61 -24.53 29.06
C ARG A 47 -1.33 -23.27 28.24
N ARG A 48 -0.41 -22.41 28.70
CA ARG A 48 -0.05 -21.14 28.04
C ARG A 48 0.83 -21.36 26.79
N GLN A 49 1.73 -22.34 26.84
CA GLN A 49 2.71 -22.62 25.79
C GLN A 49 2.11 -22.77 24.38
N PRO A 50 1.08 -23.61 24.12
CA PRO A 50 0.54 -23.79 22.77
C PRO A 50 -0.13 -22.53 22.20
N VAL A 51 -0.69 -21.67 23.06
CA VAL A 51 -1.30 -20.40 22.64
C VAL A 51 -0.22 -19.40 22.22
N VAL A 52 0.87 -19.32 22.98
CA VAL A 52 2.00 -18.45 22.66
C VAL A 52 2.69 -18.90 21.37
N GLU A 53 2.93 -20.20 21.21
CA GLU A 53 3.49 -20.77 19.98
C GLU A 53 2.60 -20.48 18.76
N SER A 54 1.28 -20.60 18.93
CA SER A 54 0.32 -20.29 17.87
C SER A 54 0.29 -18.80 17.51
N LEU A 55 0.37 -17.90 18.50
CA LEU A 55 0.45 -16.45 18.27
C LEU A 55 1.75 -16.06 17.54
N VAL A 56 2.88 -16.64 17.95
CA VAL A 56 4.17 -16.41 17.27
C VAL A 56 4.12 -16.92 15.83
N LYS A 57 3.51 -18.09 15.60
CA LYS A 57 3.32 -18.63 14.26
C LYS A 57 2.44 -17.72 13.40
N LEU A 58 1.31 -17.26 13.94
CA LEU A 58 0.40 -16.34 13.23
C LEU A 58 1.08 -15.00 12.91
N ALA A 59 1.86 -14.46 13.84
CA ALA A 59 2.62 -13.22 13.62
C ALA A 59 3.67 -13.39 12.51
N ARG A 60 4.34 -14.55 12.44
CA ARG A 60 5.28 -14.87 11.34
C ARG A 60 4.56 -15.08 10.01
N GLU A 61 3.42 -15.76 10.00
CA GLU A 61 2.60 -15.91 8.80
C GLU A 61 2.09 -14.55 8.28
N LEU A 62 1.79 -13.62 9.18
CA LEU A 62 1.44 -12.24 8.84
C LEU A 62 2.64 -11.47 8.26
N ASP A 63 3.82 -11.56 8.88
CA ASP A 63 5.06 -10.94 8.38
C ASP A 63 5.48 -11.50 7.01
N ASP A 64 5.38 -12.83 6.83
CA ASP A 64 5.64 -13.50 5.56
C ASP A 64 4.66 -13.05 4.48
N LEU A 65 3.38 -12.86 4.83
CA LEU A 65 2.37 -12.34 3.90
C LEU A 65 2.63 -10.88 3.54
N GLU A 66 3.01 -10.04 4.52
CA GLU A 66 3.37 -8.64 4.32
C GLU A 66 4.59 -8.54 3.39
N ARG A 67 5.64 -9.30 3.65
CA ARG A 67 6.83 -9.40 2.78
C ARG A 67 6.47 -9.89 1.38
N ALA A 68 5.56 -10.87 1.25
CA ALA A 68 5.10 -11.35 -0.06
C ALA A 68 4.31 -10.28 -0.83
N ILE A 69 3.58 -9.39 -0.14
CA ILE A 69 2.91 -8.24 -0.72
C ILE A 69 3.92 -7.17 -1.14
N ASP A 70 4.89 -6.83 -0.30
CA ASP A 70 5.94 -5.84 -0.60
C ASP A 70 6.82 -6.29 -1.79
N VAL A 71 7.10 -7.59 -1.92
CA VAL A 71 7.82 -8.17 -3.08
C VAL A 71 6.96 -8.16 -4.36
N ARG A 72 5.64 -8.30 -4.24
CA ARG A 72 4.70 -8.25 -5.38
C ARG A 72 4.40 -6.83 -5.88
N ILE A 73 4.75 -5.80 -5.11
CA ILE A 73 4.87 -4.43 -5.60
C ILE A 73 6.34 -4.23 -5.98
N PRO A 74 6.76 -4.60 -7.21
CA PRO A 74 8.17 -4.53 -7.58
C PRO A 74 8.73 -3.15 -7.31
N ALA A 75 10.04 -3.03 -7.04
CA ALA A 75 10.71 -1.73 -6.96
C ALA A 75 10.43 -0.83 -8.20
N ALA A 76 10.07 -1.44 -9.33
CA ALA A 76 9.55 -0.76 -10.51
C ALA A 76 8.22 -0.01 -10.29
N ALA A 77 7.32 -0.53 -9.44
CA ALA A 77 6.08 0.13 -9.03
C ALA A 77 6.33 1.30 -8.06
N LYS A 78 7.31 1.16 -7.13
CA LYS A 78 7.79 2.26 -6.27
C LYS A 78 8.51 3.35 -7.11
N ALA A 79 9.26 2.97 -8.14
CA ALA A 79 9.85 3.90 -9.10
C ALA A 79 8.80 4.55 -10.04
N SER A 80 7.74 3.82 -10.43
CA SER A 80 6.66 4.37 -11.24
C SER A 80 5.70 5.27 -10.46
N ALA A 81 5.63 5.13 -9.13
CA ALA A 81 4.88 6.05 -8.28
C ALA A 81 5.42 7.50 -8.38
N GLY A 82 6.72 7.68 -8.63
CA GLY A 82 7.32 8.99 -8.89
C GLY A 82 7.10 9.50 -10.32
N GLY A 83 6.93 8.60 -11.30
CA GLY A 83 6.76 8.97 -12.72
C GLY A 83 5.32 9.27 -13.13
N LEU A 84 4.34 8.76 -12.40
CA LEU A 84 2.92 8.95 -12.69
C LEU A 84 2.47 10.43 -12.59
N PRO A 85 2.88 11.20 -11.57
CA PRO A 85 2.58 12.64 -11.49
C PRO A 85 3.17 13.44 -12.65
N ASP A 86 4.41 13.13 -13.06
CA ASP A 86 5.07 13.75 -14.21
C ASP A 86 4.32 13.40 -15.51
N ALA A 87 3.95 12.13 -15.70
CA ALA A 87 3.16 11.71 -16.86
C ALA A 87 1.80 12.43 -16.94
N CYS A 88 1.08 12.56 -15.82
CA CYS A 88 -0.15 13.36 -15.76
C CYS A 88 0.09 14.82 -16.12
N SER A 89 1.15 15.44 -15.58
CA SER A 89 1.49 16.85 -15.87
C SER A 89 1.85 17.05 -17.35
N ARG A 90 2.55 16.10 -17.96
CA ARG A 90 2.86 16.12 -19.40
C ARG A 90 1.60 15.97 -20.25
N LEU A 91 0.68 15.08 -19.87
CA LEU A 91 -0.60 14.93 -20.58
C LEU A 91 -1.46 16.20 -20.48
N GLU A 92 -1.49 16.86 -19.31
CA GLU A 92 -2.17 18.15 -19.16
C GLU A 92 -1.57 19.22 -20.05
N HIS A 93 -0.23 19.28 -20.12
CA HIS A 93 0.45 20.20 -21.02
C HIS A 93 0.10 19.91 -22.49
N VAL A 94 0.06 18.64 -22.90
CA VAL A 94 -0.35 18.27 -24.27
C VAL A 94 -1.80 18.69 -24.54
N VAL A 95 -2.73 18.44 -23.60
CA VAL A 95 -4.13 18.88 -23.74
C VAL A 95 -4.21 20.39 -23.94
N LYS A 96 -3.51 21.16 -23.10
CA LYS A 96 -3.47 22.62 -23.19
C LYS A 96 -2.90 23.11 -24.52
N MET A 97 -1.75 22.59 -24.93
CA MET A 97 -1.12 22.95 -26.21
C MET A 97 -2.02 22.61 -27.40
N THR A 98 -2.77 21.52 -27.31
CA THR A 98 -3.69 21.08 -28.37
C THR A 98 -4.92 21.99 -28.42
N GLU A 99 -5.45 22.41 -27.26
CA GLU A 99 -6.53 23.41 -27.16
C GLU A 99 -6.11 24.77 -27.73
N GLU A 100 -4.92 25.26 -27.39
CA GLU A 100 -4.37 26.51 -27.92
C GLU A 100 -4.18 26.46 -29.45
N ALA A 101 -3.62 25.37 -29.97
CA ALA A 101 -3.44 25.17 -31.42
C ALA A 101 -4.78 25.11 -32.16
N SER A 102 -5.79 24.48 -31.55
CA SER A 102 -7.17 24.41 -32.06
C SER A 102 -7.80 25.78 -32.16
N MET A 103 -7.74 26.57 -31.08
CA MET A 103 -8.29 27.92 -31.04
C MET A 103 -7.62 28.81 -32.09
N ARG A 104 -6.29 28.71 -32.21
CA ARG A 104 -5.54 29.43 -33.26
C ARG A 104 -5.95 29.00 -34.67
N THR A 105 -6.29 27.74 -34.88
CA THR A 105 -6.77 27.24 -36.19
C THR A 105 -8.14 27.82 -36.54
N LEU A 106 -9.03 27.95 -35.54
CA LEU A 106 -10.34 28.57 -35.71
C LEU A 106 -10.22 30.06 -36.04
N ASP A 107 -9.37 30.79 -35.31
CA ASP A 107 -9.11 32.22 -35.57
C ASP A 107 -8.61 32.43 -37.01
N LEU A 108 -7.63 31.64 -37.45
CA LEU A 108 -7.09 31.69 -38.81
C LEU A 108 -8.14 31.33 -39.88
N ALA A 109 -9.04 30.39 -39.58
CA ALA A 109 -10.14 30.05 -40.49
C ALA A 109 -11.12 31.23 -40.65
N ASP A 110 -11.40 31.98 -39.58
CA ASP A 110 -12.26 33.16 -39.61
C ASP A 110 -11.60 34.35 -40.31
N GLU A 111 -10.30 34.56 -40.10
CA GLU A 111 -9.51 35.53 -40.86
C GLU A 111 -9.54 35.19 -42.36
N CYS A 112 -9.37 33.92 -42.73
CA CYS A 112 -9.46 33.49 -44.12
C CYS A 112 -10.86 33.72 -44.70
N ARG A 113 -11.94 33.43 -43.96
CA ARG A 113 -13.32 33.73 -44.38
C ARG A 113 -13.53 35.23 -44.65
N THR A 114 -12.94 36.08 -43.83
CA THR A 114 -12.99 37.54 -43.97
C THR A 114 -12.25 37.98 -45.24
N LEU A 115 -11.02 37.51 -45.45
CA LEU A 115 -10.23 37.82 -46.65
C LEU A 115 -10.92 37.36 -47.94
N LEU A 116 -11.51 36.15 -47.93
CA LEU A 116 -12.30 35.64 -49.06
C LEU A 116 -13.51 36.52 -49.38
N GLY A 117 -14.10 37.18 -48.39
CA GLY A 117 -15.18 38.15 -48.59
C GLY A 117 -14.76 39.43 -49.33
N THR A 118 -13.45 39.70 -49.43
CA THR A 118 -12.91 40.85 -50.16
C THR A 118 -12.59 40.55 -51.64
N ILE A 119 -12.67 39.28 -52.04
CA ILE A 119 -12.39 38.84 -53.41
C ILE A 119 -13.61 39.12 -54.30
N GLY A 120 -13.38 39.68 -55.49
CA GLY A 120 -14.43 40.01 -56.45
C GLY A 120 -15.16 38.80 -57.05
N ALA A 121 -16.32 39.04 -57.66
CA ALA A 121 -17.24 38.02 -58.19
C ALA A 121 -16.62 37.07 -59.23
N GLU A 122 -15.49 37.44 -59.84
CA GLU A 122 -14.81 36.63 -60.86
C GLU A 122 -14.22 35.31 -60.31
N HIS A 123 -14.15 35.17 -58.97
CA HIS A 123 -13.65 33.98 -58.29
C HIS A 123 -14.67 33.34 -57.32
N GLU A 124 -15.96 33.67 -57.47
CA GLU A 124 -17.03 33.28 -56.54
C GLU A 124 -17.10 31.76 -56.30
N ALA A 125 -17.01 30.95 -57.37
CA ALA A 125 -17.01 29.49 -57.25
C ALA A 125 -15.82 28.93 -56.43
N THR A 126 -14.64 29.55 -56.55
CA THR A 126 -13.46 29.16 -55.78
C THR A 126 -13.57 29.60 -54.33
N VAL A 127 -14.09 30.81 -54.09
CA VAL A 127 -14.34 31.35 -52.75
C VAL A 127 -15.32 30.46 -51.98
N ASP A 128 -16.42 30.05 -52.60
CA ASP A 128 -17.41 29.18 -51.97
C ASP A 128 -16.86 27.78 -51.65
N ALA A 129 -16.03 27.23 -52.55
CA ALA A 129 -15.35 25.96 -52.30
C ALA A 129 -14.41 26.05 -51.08
N ILE A 130 -13.68 27.16 -50.91
CA ILE A 130 -12.79 27.36 -49.75
C ILE A 130 -13.62 27.57 -48.47
N ARG A 131 -14.70 28.35 -48.50
CA ARG A 131 -15.61 28.53 -47.34
C ARG A 131 -16.21 27.21 -46.86
N SER A 132 -16.61 26.35 -47.79
CA SER A 132 -17.12 25.01 -47.49
C SER A 132 -16.06 24.17 -46.76
N ARG A 133 -14.82 24.13 -47.28
CA ARG A 133 -13.70 23.40 -46.66
C ARG A 133 -13.33 23.93 -45.28
N LEU A 134 -13.31 25.26 -45.08
CA LEU A 134 -13.06 25.87 -43.77
C LEU A 134 -14.17 25.48 -42.78
N SER A 135 -15.42 25.41 -43.21
CA SER A 135 -16.53 24.98 -42.36
C SER A 135 -16.41 23.50 -41.97
N SER A 136 -16.04 22.62 -42.90
CA SER A 136 -15.75 21.21 -42.59
C SER A 136 -14.55 21.05 -41.64
N MET A 137 -13.55 21.93 -41.72
CA MET A 137 -12.42 21.93 -40.80
C MET A 137 -12.86 22.30 -39.37
N VAL A 138 -13.70 23.33 -39.23
CA VAL A 138 -14.30 23.70 -37.93
C VAL A 138 -15.15 22.55 -37.35
N GLU A 139 -15.93 21.86 -38.18
CA GLU A 139 -16.73 20.72 -37.76
C GLU A 139 -15.86 19.56 -37.26
N ALA A 140 -14.79 19.22 -37.98
CA ALA A 140 -13.84 18.19 -37.57
C ALA A 140 -13.13 18.53 -36.24
N GLN A 141 -12.96 19.82 -35.94
CA GLN A 141 -12.33 20.30 -34.72
C GLN A 141 -13.13 19.96 -33.44
N SER A 142 -14.45 19.72 -33.56
CA SER A 142 -15.30 19.30 -32.44
C SER A 142 -14.90 17.95 -31.83
N PHE A 143 -14.30 17.05 -32.62
CA PHE A 143 -13.75 15.79 -32.11
C PHE A 143 -12.54 16.00 -31.21
N GLN A 144 -11.80 17.10 -31.39
CA GLN A 144 -10.65 17.43 -30.57
C GLN A 144 -11.08 17.89 -29.17
N ASP A 145 -12.16 18.67 -29.06
CA ASP A 145 -12.74 19.07 -27.77
C ASP A 145 -13.16 17.84 -26.95
N LEU A 146 -13.90 16.92 -27.58
CA LEU A 146 -14.29 15.65 -26.95
C LEU A 146 -13.07 14.83 -26.51
N THR A 147 -12.03 14.76 -27.34
CA THR A 147 -10.79 14.04 -27.01
C THR A 147 -10.04 14.69 -25.85
N GLY A 148 -9.99 16.02 -25.80
CA GLY A 148 -9.42 16.77 -24.67
C GLY A 148 -10.14 16.46 -23.36
N GLN A 149 -11.47 16.45 -23.37
CA GLN A 149 -12.29 16.10 -22.20
C GLN A 149 -12.06 14.66 -21.73
N ILE A 150 -11.98 13.70 -22.66
CA ILE A 150 -11.69 12.30 -22.34
C ILE A 150 -10.31 12.18 -21.68
N ILE A 151 -9.28 12.84 -22.21
CA ILE A 151 -7.92 12.81 -21.64
C ILE A 151 -7.92 13.44 -20.25
N GLN A 152 -8.60 14.57 -20.03
CA GLN A 152 -8.74 15.16 -18.70
C GLN A 152 -9.41 14.22 -17.70
N ARG A 153 -10.46 13.49 -18.12
CA ARG A 153 -11.12 12.47 -17.28
C ARG A 153 -10.15 11.35 -16.91
N VAL A 154 -9.36 10.87 -17.87
CA VAL A 154 -8.33 9.84 -17.64
C VAL A 154 -7.27 10.34 -16.66
N ILE A 155 -6.79 11.58 -16.79
CA ILE A 155 -5.84 12.18 -15.84
C ILE A 155 -6.42 12.20 -14.42
N GLN A 156 -7.69 12.60 -14.26
CA GLN A 156 -8.34 12.61 -12.94
C GLN A 156 -8.49 11.21 -12.33
N LEU A 157 -8.81 10.20 -13.14
CA LEU A 157 -8.89 8.80 -12.69
C LEU A 157 -7.52 8.30 -12.22
N ILE A 158 -6.46 8.60 -12.97
CA ILE A 158 -5.09 8.22 -12.62
C ILE A 158 -4.67 8.88 -11.29
N ARG A 159 -4.99 10.17 -11.10
CA ARG A 159 -4.74 10.87 -9.82
C ARG A 159 -5.51 10.26 -8.66
N SER A 160 -6.75 9.85 -8.88
CA SER A 160 -7.57 9.21 -7.84
C SER A 160 -7.01 7.85 -7.43
N LEU A 161 -6.54 7.07 -8.41
CA LEU A 161 -5.83 5.81 -8.16
C LEU A 161 -4.53 6.05 -7.38
N GLN A 162 -3.77 7.09 -7.73
CA GLN A 162 -2.56 7.47 -7.01
C GLN A 162 -2.84 7.82 -5.55
N SER A 163 -3.89 8.62 -5.28
CA SER A 163 -4.28 8.96 -3.91
C SER A 163 -4.60 7.71 -3.09
N GLY A 164 -5.44 6.82 -3.63
CA GLY A 164 -5.82 5.59 -2.91
C GLY A 164 -4.65 4.65 -2.64
N LEU A 165 -3.68 4.56 -3.56
CA LEU A 165 -2.44 3.80 -3.34
C LEU A 165 -1.49 4.49 -2.35
N GLY A 166 -1.43 5.82 -2.36
CA GLY A 166 -0.66 6.61 -1.39
C GLY A 166 -1.19 6.45 0.03
N ASP A 167 -2.52 6.43 0.21
CA ASP A 167 -3.15 6.23 1.51
C ASP A 167 -2.83 4.85 2.10
N ILE A 168 -2.83 3.80 1.27
CA ILE A 168 -2.45 2.43 1.67
C ILE A 168 -0.97 2.34 2.05
N GLN A 169 -0.11 3.10 1.38
CA GLN A 169 1.32 3.15 1.64
C GLN A 169 1.63 3.97 2.91
N ALA A 170 0.87 5.03 3.18
CA ALA A 170 0.96 5.80 4.42
C ALA A 170 0.53 4.96 5.64
N LEU A 171 -0.50 4.12 5.48
CA LEU A 171 -0.93 3.17 6.53
C LEU A 171 0.12 2.09 6.87
N HIS A 172 1.08 1.81 5.98
CA HIS A 172 2.21 0.90 6.23
C HIS A 172 3.53 1.64 6.51
N GLY A 173 3.58 2.96 6.31
CA GLY A 173 4.81 3.76 6.30
C GLY A 173 5.11 4.50 7.61
N GLU A 174 4.14 4.57 8.53
CA GLU A 174 4.34 5.09 9.88
C GLU A 174 4.32 3.90 10.86
N ASP A 175 5.48 3.62 11.48
CA ASP A 175 5.76 2.58 12.49
C ASP A 175 6.32 1.21 12.05
N SER A 176 7.40 1.19 11.24
CA SER A 176 8.39 0.10 11.35
C SER A 176 9.26 0.18 12.63
N ARG A 177 8.89 1.03 13.60
CA ARG A 177 9.39 0.94 14.98
C ARG A 177 8.34 0.22 15.81
N GLY A 178 8.27 -1.10 15.64
CA GLY A 178 7.44 -1.92 16.51
C GLY A 178 7.74 -1.61 17.97
N ASN A 179 6.73 -1.17 18.73
CA ASN A 179 6.80 -0.97 20.18
C ASN A 179 6.79 -2.32 20.92
N GLY A 180 7.58 -3.28 20.44
CA GLY A 180 7.85 -4.54 21.11
C GLY A 180 9.15 -4.46 21.91
N PRO A 181 9.29 -5.25 22.99
CA PRO A 181 10.58 -5.35 23.68
C PRO A 181 11.66 -5.79 22.68
N ALA A 182 12.77 -5.04 22.64
CA ALA A 182 13.87 -5.30 21.72
C ALA A 182 14.37 -6.74 21.86
N VAL A 183 14.48 -7.45 20.74
CA VAL A 183 14.94 -8.83 20.70
C VAL A 183 16.42 -8.84 20.30
N SER A 184 17.28 -9.31 21.22
CA SER A 184 18.72 -9.33 21.00
C SER A 184 19.11 -10.11 19.74
N GLY A 185 19.82 -9.47 18.82
CA GLY A 185 20.36 -10.07 17.60
C GLY A 185 19.57 -9.82 16.31
N VAL A 186 18.39 -9.16 16.40
CA VAL A 186 17.57 -8.77 15.24
C VAL A 186 17.45 -7.25 15.14
N ASP A 187 17.22 -6.58 16.27
CA ASP A 187 17.14 -5.13 16.32
C ASP A 187 18.52 -4.48 16.41
N ALA A 188 18.69 -3.33 15.75
CA ALA A 188 19.86 -2.48 15.97
C ALA A 188 19.98 -2.16 17.47
N PRO A 189 21.21 -2.10 18.03
CA PRO A 189 21.39 -1.80 19.45
C PRO A 189 20.64 -0.51 19.80
N ALA A 190 19.97 -0.51 20.95
CA ALA A 190 19.30 0.67 21.46
C ALA A 190 20.29 1.83 21.49
N ALA A 191 19.85 3.01 21.03
CA ALA A 191 20.68 4.20 21.00
C ALA A 191 21.31 4.40 22.39
N THR A 192 22.62 4.49 22.43
CA THR A 192 23.35 4.61 23.69
C THR A 192 23.33 6.06 24.17
N GLN A 193 23.52 6.26 25.47
CA GLN A 193 23.51 7.60 26.05
C GLN A 193 24.68 8.47 25.54
N ASP A 194 25.75 7.84 25.05
CA ASP A 194 26.86 8.54 24.40
C ASP A 194 26.47 9.07 23.01
N GLU A 195 25.73 8.29 22.22
CA GLU A 195 25.19 8.75 20.92
C GLU A 195 24.19 9.91 21.09
N ALA A 196 23.42 9.90 22.19
CA ALA A 196 22.54 11.00 22.56
C ALA A 196 23.33 12.27 22.94
N ASN A 197 24.45 12.13 23.65
CA ASN A 197 25.34 13.25 24.00
C ASN A 197 26.06 13.82 22.77
N ASP A 198 26.49 12.97 21.84
CA ASP A 198 27.15 13.42 20.60
C ASP A 198 26.19 14.22 19.70
N LEU A 199 24.92 13.82 19.63
CA LEU A 199 23.87 14.57 18.92
C LEU A 199 23.56 15.92 19.56
N LEU A 200 23.62 16.03 20.90
CA LEU A 200 23.45 17.29 21.61
C LEU A 200 24.63 18.23 21.38
N ALA A 201 25.85 17.68 21.37
CA ALA A 201 27.06 18.42 21.04
C ALA A 201 27.04 18.98 19.61
N ASP A 202 26.51 18.22 18.64
CA ASP A 202 26.36 18.65 17.24
C ASP A 202 25.26 19.73 17.07
N LEU A 203 24.24 19.72 17.93
CA LEU A 203 23.20 20.76 18.01
C LEU A 203 23.62 22.00 18.83
N GLY A 204 24.78 21.97 19.48
CA GLY A 204 25.34 23.11 20.21
C GLY A 204 24.61 23.46 21.51
N ILE A 205 23.96 22.49 22.17
CA ILE A 205 23.35 22.64 23.51
C ILE A 205 23.90 21.61 24.50
#